data_AF-A0A2N1TVF4-F1
#
_entry.id   AF-A0A2N1TVF4-F1
#
_cell.length_a   1.000
_cell.length_b   1.000
_cell.length_c   1.000
_cell.angle_alpha   90.00
_cell.angle_beta   90.00
_cell.angle_gamma   90.00
#
_symmetry.space_group_name_H-M   'P 1'
#
loop_
_entity.id
_entity.type
_entity.pdbx_description
1 polymer ?
#
loop_
_entity_poly.entity_id
_entity_poly.type
_entity_poly.pdbx_seq_one_letter_code
_entity_poly.pdbx_strand_id
1 'polypeptide(L)'
;MEILDRPPLDRYDFSRMVNMWENLVLEIVADMIERREMCDCQDCVLDTTALALNSLPSRYWILGSYDAFCPPEKFTEDSMNVRLAQEAVMRAYQLVSQNPHH
;
A
#
# COMPACT_ATOMS: atom_id res chain seq x y z
N MET A 1 11.94 32.95 1.45
CA MET A 1 11.73 31.93 2.50
C MET A 1 11.66 30.60 1.79
N GLU A 2 12.72 29.80 1.90
CA GLU A 2 12.79 28.51 1.23
C GLU A 2 11.85 27.51 1.91
N ILE A 3 11.30 26.55 1.15
CA ILE A 3 10.36 25.55 1.67
C ILE A 3 11.05 24.68 2.75
N LEU A 4 12.38 24.55 2.68
CA LEU A 4 13.20 23.73 3.58
C LEU A 4 13.44 24.37 4.95
N ASP A 5 13.19 25.68 5.12
CA ASP A 5 13.43 26.40 6.37
C ASP A 5 12.21 26.45 7.30
N ARG A 6 11.10 25.80 6.91
CA ARG A 6 9.86 25.85 7.69
C ARG A 6 9.92 24.90 8.88
N PRO A 7 9.37 25.29 10.04
CA PRO A 7 9.26 24.37 11.17
C PRO A 7 8.42 23.13 10.78
N PRO A 8 8.74 21.95 11.34
CA PRO A 8 7.98 20.73 11.07
C PRO A 8 6.54 20.87 11.58
N LEU A 9 5.62 20.11 10.98
CA LEU A 9 4.21 20.07 11.36
C LEU A 9 3.97 19.18 12.60
N ASP A 10 4.67 19.49 13.69
CA ASP A 10 4.66 18.73 14.95
C ASP A 10 3.33 18.79 15.72
N ARG A 11 2.48 19.77 15.42
CA ARG A 11 1.14 19.91 16.01
C ARG A 11 0.15 18.79 15.63
N TYR A 12 0.42 18.03 14.56
CA TYR A 12 -0.53 17.06 13.99
C TYR A 12 -0.01 15.63 14.11
N ASP A 13 -0.92 14.70 14.40
CA ASP A 13 -0.63 13.27 14.44
C ASP A 13 -0.93 12.62 13.08
N PHE A 14 0.11 12.52 12.24
CA PHE A 14 0.00 11.90 10.92
C PHE A 14 -0.15 10.37 10.96
N SER A 15 0.11 9.71 12.11
CA SER A 15 -0.09 8.26 12.23
C SER A 15 -1.55 7.85 12.07
N ARG A 16 -2.48 8.80 12.23
CA ARG A 16 -3.92 8.60 12.02
C ARG A 16 -4.32 8.58 10.55
N MET A 17 -3.44 8.98 9.64
CA MET A 17 -3.71 9.00 8.20
C MET A 17 -3.18 7.72 7.57
N VAL A 18 -4.08 6.82 7.20
CA VAL A 18 -3.73 5.51 6.65
C VAL A 18 -4.12 5.40 5.18
N ASN A 19 -3.25 4.79 4.37
CA ASN A 19 -3.60 4.41 3.00
C ASN A 19 -4.42 3.11 3.03
N MET A 20 -5.66 3.19 2.54
CA MET A 20 -6.60 2.08 2.58
C MET A 20 -6.17 0.86 1.75
N TRP A 21 -5.28 1.06 0.78
CA TRP A 21 -4.75 -0.01 -0.06
C TRP A 21 -3.62 -0.80 0.61
N GLU A 22 -2.97 -0.21 1.61
CA GLU A 22 -1.70 -0.73 2.15
C GLU A 22 -1.87 -2.14 2.72
N ASN A 23 -2.91 -2.35 3.53
CA ASN A 23 -3.20 -3.66 4.10
C ASN A 23 -3.47 -4.72 2.99
N LEU A 24 -4.33 -4.41 2.01
CA LEU A 24 -4.63 -5.33 0.91
C LEU A 24 -3.37 -5.72 0.14
N VAL A 25 -2.54 -4.74 -0.22
CA VAL A 25 -1.30 -4.98 -0.96
C VAL A 25 -0.34 -5.86 -0.16
N LEU A 26 -0.16 -5.59 1.13
CA LEU A 26 0.74 -6.36 2.00
C LEU A 26 0.27 -7.81 2.18
N GLU A 27 -1.04 -8.02 2.38
CA GLU A 27 -1.63 -9.37 2.49
C GLU A 27 -1.45 -10.18 1.20
N ILE A 28 -1.65 -9.55 0.04
CA ILE A 28 -1.47 -10.22 -1.26
C ILE A 28 0.01 -10.57 -1.50
N VAL A 29 0.93 -9.65 -1.18
CA VAL A 29 2.37 -9.92 -1.27
C VAL A 29 2.76 -11.07 -0.33
N ALA A 30 2.23 -11.10 0.89
CA ALA A 30 2.46 -12.20 1.82
C ALA A 30 1.95 -13.54 1.26
N ASP A 31 0.73 -13.59 0.72
CA ASP A 31 0.17 -14.81 0.08
C ASP A 31 1.04 -15.28 -1.11
N MET A 32 1.52 -14.35 -1.95
CA MET A 32 2.42 -14.70 -3.06
C MET A 32 3.77 -15.26 -2.59
N ILE A 33 4.32 -14.72 -1.51
CA ILE A 33 5.56 -15.24 -0.88
C ILE A 33 5.32 -16.65 -0.32
N GLU A 34 4.23 -16.85 0.43
CA GLU A 34 3.88 -18.15 1.01
C GLU A 34 3.68 -19.23 -0.07
N ARG A 35 3.07 -18.86 -1.20
CA ARG A 35 2.88 -19.72 -2.37
C ARG A 35 4.13 -19.92 -3.22
N ARG A 36 5.24 -19.22 -2.90
CA ARG A 36 6.49 -19.21 -3.68
C ARG A 36 6.28 -18.73 -5.12
N GLU A 37 5.34 -17.82 -5.32
CA GLU A 37 5.04 -17.18 -6.61
C GLU A 37 5.82 -15.86 -6.78
N MET A 38 6.48 -15.40 -5.72
CA MET A 38 7.25 -14.16 -5.65
C MET A 38 8.63 -14.36 -5.00
N CYS A 39 9.64 -13.62 -5.45
CA CYS A 39 10.92 -13.49 -4.75
C CYS A 39 10.71 -12.77 -3.40
N ASP A 40 11.20 -13.37 -2.31
CA ASP A 40 10.99 -12.91 -0.94
C ASP A 40 12.15 -12.04 -0.40
N CYS A 41 13.09 -11.63 -1.25
CA CYS A 41 14.15 -10.73 -0.83
C CYS A 41 13.62 -9.31 -0.56
N GLN A 42 14.34 -8.57 0.28
CA GLN A 42 13.95 -7.23 0.71
C GLN A 42 13.68 -6.28 -0.47
N ASP A 43 14.56 -6.24 -1.46
CA ASP A 43 14.45 -5.30 -2.58
C ASP A 43 13.21 -5.62 -3.45
N CYS A 44 13.02 -6.89 -3.81
CA CYS A 44 11.85 -7.32 -4.60
C CYS A 44 10.52 -7.03 -3.90
N VAL A 45 10.46 -7.25 -2.58
CA VAL A 45 9.27 -6.95 -1.78
C VAL A 45 8.99 -5.46 -1.76
N LEU A 46 9.98 -4.64 -1.42
CA LEU A 46 9.82 -3.18 -1.34
C LEU A 46 9.45 -2.57 -2.69
N ASP A 47 10.12 -2.97 -3.77
CA ASP A 47 9.84 -2.45 -5.12
C ASP A 47 8.44 -2.84 -5.60
N THR A 48 8.04 -4.10 -5.37
CA THR A 48 6.71 -4.59 -5.76
C THR A 48 5.62 -3.85 -5.00
N THR A 49 5.75 -3.73 -3.67
CA THR A 49 4.79 -3.01 -2.84
C THR A 49 4.70 -1.52 -3.23
N ALA A 50 5.84 -0.86 -3.44
CA ALA A 50 5.88 0.55 -3.83
C ALA A 50 5.22 0.79 -5.20
N LEU A 51 5.56 -0.04 -6.21
CA LEU A 51 4.96 0.07 -7.55
C LEU A 51 3.46 -0.24 -7.52
N ALA A 52 3.02 -1.24 -6.74
CA ALA A 52 1.61 -1.57 -6.59
C ALA A 52 0.84 -0.38 -5.98
N LEU A 53 1.30 0.16 -4.86
CA LEU A 53 0.64 1.29 -4.18
C LEU A 53 0.61 2.55 -5.04
N ASN A 54 1.69 2.84 -5.78
CA ASN A 54 1.76 3.99 -6.69
C ASN A 54 0.81 3.86 -7.89
N SER A 55 0.43 2.64 -8.26
CA SER A 55 -0.50 2.38 -9.37
C SER A 55 -1.98 2.47 -8.96
N LEU A 56 -2.27 2.37 -7.66
CA LEU A 56 -3.63 2.38 -7.12
C LEU A 56 -4.10 3.83 -6.88
N PRO A 57 -5.41 4.11 -7.00
CA PRO A 57 -5.93 5.45 -6.78
C PRO A 57 -5.73 5.87 -5.32
N SER A 58 -5.20 7.07 -5.09
CA SER A 58 -4.95 7.57 -3.73
C SER A 58 -6.21 7.52 -2.87
N ARG A 59 -6.17 6.78 -1.75
CA ARG A 59 -7.30 6.63 -0.84
C ARG A 59 -6.83 6.61 0.61
N TYR A 60 -6.90 7.77 1.25
CA TYR A 60 -6.53 7.93 2.65
C TYR A 60 -7.75 8.00 3.56
N TRP A 61 -7.59 7.46 4.77
CA TRP A 61 -8.59 7.49 5.82
C TRP A 61 -7.99 8.07 7.10
N ILE A 62 -8.74 8.90 7.81
CA ILE A 62 -8.33 9.45 9.11
C ILE A 62 -9.00 8.66 10.24
N LEU A 63 -8.23 7.80 10.89
CA LEU A 63 -8.66 6.98 12.02
C LEU A 63 -9.30 7.82 13.12
N GLY A 64 -10.39 7.32 13.71
CA GLY A 64 -11.09 7.93 14.86
C GLY A 64 -11.99 9.11 14.54
N SER A 65 -12.11 9.54 13.27
CA SER A 65 -12.98 10.67 12.90
C SER A 65 -14.38 10.22 12.47
N TYR A 66 -14.49 9.05 11.86
CA TYR A 66 -15.70 8.61 11.15
C TYR A 66 -15.84 7.09 11.03
N ASP A 67 -15.03 6.33 11.78
CA ASP A 67 -15.00 4.86 11.74
C ASP A 67 -16.38 4.23 12.02
N ALA A 68 -17.22 4.92 12.80
CA ALA A 68 -18.58 4.48 13.11
C ALA A 68 -19.56 4.50 11.90
N PHE A 69 -19.31 5.31 10.87
CA PHE A 69 -20.24 5.48 9.75
C PHE A 69 -19.81 4.72 8.49
N CYS A 70 -18.50 4.63 8.24
CA CYS A 70 -17.97 3.83 7.15
C CYS A 70 -16.67 3.17 7.63
N PRO A 71 -16.75 1.96 8.20
CA PRO A 71 -15.60 1.30 8.75
C PRO A 71 -14.55 1.02 7.64
N PRO A 72 -13.25 1.22 7.91
CA PRO A 72 -12.16 0.85 7.00
C PRO A 72 -12.29 -0.57 6.45
N GLU A 73 -12.82 -1.48 7.27
CA GLU A 73 -12.99 -2.90 6.97
C GLU A 73 -13.90 -3.13 5.75
N LYS A 74 -14.92 -2.28 5.56
CA LYS A 74 -15.80 -2.38 4.37
C LYS A 74 -15.04 -2.18 3.07
N PHE A 75 -13.98 -1.36 3.09
CA PHE A 75 -13.17 -1.14 1.92
C PHE A 75 -12.30 -2.36 1.60
N THR A 76 -11.71 -2.98 2.62
CA THR A 76 -10.84 -4.15 2.48
C THR A 76 -11.63 -5.44 2.18
N GLU A 77 -12.89 -5.52 2.61
CA GLU A 77 -13.78 -6.65 2.32
C GLU A 77 -14.46 -6.56 0.94
N ASP A 78 -14.43 -5.40 0.29
CA ASP A 78 -15.03 -5.21 -1.02
C ASP A 78 -14.24 -6.01 -2.09
N SER A 79 -14.91 -6.98 -2.71
CA SER A 79 -14.32 -7.88 -3.69
C SER A 79 -13.74 -7.18 -4.92
N MET A 80 -14.27 -6.01 -5.28
CA MET A 80 -13.72 -5.18 -6.35
C MET A 80 -12.38 -4.58 -5.93
N ASN A 81 -12.27 -4.05 -4.71
CA ASN A 81 -11.02 -3.50 -4.19
C ASN A 81 -9.97 -4.59 -4.03
N VAL A 82 -10.34 -5.75 -3.48
CA VAL A 82 -9.43 -6.91 -3.38
C VAL A 82 -8.88 -7.27 -4.76
N ARG A 83 -9.75 -7.39 -5.77
CA ARG A 83 -9.32 -7.70 -7.15
C ARG A 83 -8.39 -6.63 -7.73
N LEU A 84 -8.71 -5.35 -7.53
CA LEU A 84 -7.86 -4.25 -8.01
C LEU A 84 -6.47 -4.27 -7.36
N ALA A 85 -6.41 -4.53 -6.06
CA ALA A 85 -5.14 -4.68 -5.35
C ALA A 85 -4.34 -5.89 -5.88
N GLN A 86 -4.99 -7.03 -6.13
CA GLN A 86 -4.35 -8.21 -6.72
C GLN A 86 -3.75 -7.90 -8.08
N GLU A 87 -4.53 -7.27 -8.96
CA GLU A 87 -4.04 -6.86 -10.28
C GLU A 87 -2.86 -5.89 -10.20
N ALA A 88 -2.89 -4.94 -9.25
CA ALA A 88 -1.79 -4.01 -9.03
C ALA A 88 -0.51 -4.72 -8.59
N VAL A 89 -0.60 -5.64 -7.62
CA VAL A 89 0.55 -6.43 -7.15
C VAL A 89 1.11 -7.32 -8.26
N MET A 90 0.24 -8.04 -8.99
CA MET A 90 0.70 -8.90 -10.10
C MET A 90 1.43 -8.10 -11.18
N ARG A 91 0.90 -6.93 -11.57
CA ARG A 91 1.56 -6.07 -12.56
C ARG A 91 2.88 -5.50 -12.03
N ALA A 92 2.92 -5.07 -10.76
CA ALA A 92 4.14 -4.57 -10.14
C ALA A 92 5.22 -5.66 -10.10
N TYR A 93 4.88 -6.86 -9.64
CA TYR A 93 5.82 -7.96 -9.55
C TYR A 93 6.33 -8.39 -10.93
N GLN A 94 5.47 -8.37 -11.97
CA GLN A 94 5.92 -8.64 -13.35
C GLN A 94 7.01 -7.67 -13.81
N LEU A 95 6.96 -6.40 -13.40
CA LEU A 95 8.00 -5.41 -13.74
C LEU A 95 9.29 -5.68 -12.95
N VAL A 96 9.17 -5.95 -11.65
CA VAL A 96 10.32 -6.19 -10.75
C VAL A 96 11.04 -7.48 -11.11
N SER A 97 10.32 -8.57 -11.34
CA SER A 97 10.90 -9.88 -11.70
C SER A 97 11.66 -9.89 -13.03
N GLN A 98 11.38 -8.95 -13.92
CA GLN A 98 12.13 -8.78 -15.17
C GLN A 98 13.47 -8.07 -14.96
N ASN A 99 13.58 -7.23 -13.93
CA ASN A 99 14.78 -6.43 -13.64
C ASN A 99 14.99 -6.32 -12.12
N PRO A 100 15.30 -7.43 -11.42
CA PRO A 100 15.57 -7.37 -9.99
C PRO A 100 16.86 -6.57 -9.74
N HIS A 101 16.90 -5.83 -8.63
CA HIS A 101 18.08 -5.05 -8.24
C HIS A 101 19.24 -5.90 -7.72
N HIS A 102 18.98 -7.15 -7.34
CA HIS A 102 19.95 -8.06 -6.71
C HIS A 102 20.76 -8.89 -7.72
#